data_AF-A0A359LVP2-F1
#
_entry.id   AF-A0A359LVP2-F1
#
_cell.length_a   1.000
_cell.length_b   1.000
_cell.length_c   1.000
_cell.angle_alpha   90.00
_cell.angle_beta   90.00
_cell.angle_gamma   90.00
#
_symmetry.space_group_name_H-M   'P 1'
#
loop_
_entity.id
_entity.type
_entity.pdbx_description
1 polymer ?
#
loop_
_entity_poly.entity_id
_entity_poly.type
_entity_poly.pdbx_seq_one_letter_code
_entity_poly.pdbx_strand_id
1 'polypeptide(L)'
;MKSNLFRAANLLAQAGTWFGVAILLAALSPALAGTFGKVVSIGGQGADLALDESRGVLYVANFTANRIEVVSIADGSVQTSLNVASQPSSLALSPDRRFLVVTHFGNFAAPNAPRNALTLIDLTTSGRQTFALALPPLGVAFGNDGLALVVTTGEFLLFDPVLGTVQALDTVANVSAKTLPQPANNYPPQIVAASIVASGDGRRIFGVTDTILFTYEVDGRRLWGTGYTSSPPLGPRAISAPADGSYYLAGWAMFDNRGLLAQFPDPAGTLNVGRSEEH
;
A
#
# COMPACT_ATOMS: atom_id res chain seq x y z
N MET A 1 11.12 -81.46 11.87
CA MET A 1 10.23 -81.05 12.98
C MET A 1 10.57 -79.60 13.32
N LYS A 2 10.05 -78.62 12.58
CA LYS A 2 8.80 -77.87 12.87
C LYS A 2 8.76 -77.22 14.26
N SER A 3 9.63 -76.23 14.49
CA SER A 3 9.35 -75.11 15.41
C SER A 3 10.31 -73.95 15.12
N ASN A 4 9.80 -72.72 15.24
CA ASN A 4 10.50 -71.42 15.38
C ASN A 4 10.69 -70.47 14.20
N LEU A 5 10.17 -70.73 12.99
CA LEU A 5 10.26 -69.75 11.88
C LEU A 5 9.10 -68.72 11.80
N PHE A 6 8.13 -68.75 12.72
CA PHE A 6 6.95 -67.87 12.67
C PHE A 6 6.98 -66.64 13.58
N ARG A 7 8.10 -66.34 14.25
CA ARG A 7 8.20 -65.13 15.13
C ARG A 7 9.15 -64.03 14.65
N ALA A 8 9.89 -64.22 13.57
CA ALA A 8 10.85 -63.21 13.09
C ALA A 8 10.32 -62.29 11.97
N ALA A 9 9.22 -62.64 11.30
CA ALA A 9 8.76 -61.89 10.13
C ALA A 9 7.84 -60.68 10.44
N ASN A 10 7.33 -60.55 11.67
CA ASN A 10 6.37 -59.48 12.02
C ASN A 10 6.97 -58.26 12.75
N LEU A 11 8.27 -58.25 13.02
CA LEU A 11 8.94 -57.11 13.67
C LEU A 11 9.60 -56.13 12.69
N LEU A 12 9.76 -56.50 11.42
CA LEU A 12 10.34 -55.62 10.39
C LEU A 12 9.29 -54.82 9.60
N ALA A 13 8.00 -55.14 9.70
CA ALA A 13 6.92 -54.39 9.04
C ALA A 13 6.36 -53.24 9.89
N GLN A 14 6.65 -53.18 11.19
CA GLN A 14 6.23 -52.08 12.08
C GLN A 14 7.33 -51.04 12.34
N ALA A 15 8.57 -51.24 11.89
CA ALA A 15 9.64 -50.24 12.04
C ALA A 15 9.68 -49.22 10.88
N GLY A 16 9.18 -49.57 9.69
CA GLY A 16 9.21 -48.69 8.50
C GLY A 16 8.08 -47.67 8.43
N THR A 17 6.98 -47.88 9.15
CA THR A 17 5.78 -47.03 9.09
C THR A 17 5.76 -45.88 10.10
N TRP A 18 6.65 -45.88 11.10
CA TRP A 18 6.73 -44.78 12.08
C TRP A 18 7.76 -43.71 11.71
N PHE A 19 8.76 -44.02 10.88
CA PHE A 19 9.71 -43.03 10.37
C PHE A 19 9.15 -42.19 9.20
N GLY A 20 8.24 -42.75 8.39
CA GLY A 20 7.62 -42.02 7.28
C GLY A 20 6.63 -40.94 7.72
N VAL A 21 5.88 -41.18 8.81
CA VAL A 21 4.89 -40.22 9.33
C VAL A 21 5.55 -39.09 10.11
N ALA A 22 6.69 -39.35 10.77
CA ALA A 22 7.44 -38.31 11.49
C ALA A 22 8.08 -37.26 10.54
N ILE A 23 8.53 -37.68 9.35
CA ILE A 23 9.11 -36.76 8.36
C ILE A 23 8.00 -35.96 7.63
N LEU A 24 6.82 -36.55 7.42
CA LEU A 24 5.69 -35.83 6.80
C LEU A 24 5.04 -34.80 7.73
N LEU A 25 5.11 -34.98 9.06
CA LEU A 25 4.62 -34.00 10.04
C LEU A 25 5.62 -32.87 10.34
N ALA A 26 6.92 -33.07 10.12
CA ALA A 26 7.92 -32.01 10.23
C ALA A 26 7.87 -31.01 9.05
N ALA A 27 7.39 -31.46 7.88
CA ALA A 27 7.21 -30.64 6.67
C ALA A 27 5.94 -29.75 6.70
N LEU A 28 5.11 -29.88 7.73
CA LEU A 28 3.90 -29.08 7.97
C LEU A 28 4.11 -28.00 9.04
N SER A 29 5.36 -27.74 9.43
CA SER A 29 5.66 -26.56 10.24
C SER A 29 5.16 -25.35 9.45
N PRO A 30 4.17 -24.56 9.96
CA PRO A 30 3.91 -23.27 9.36
C PRO A 30 5.26 -22.56 9.36
N ALA A 31 5.70 -22.12 8.19
CA ALA A 31 6.77 -21.14 8.12
C ALA A 31 6.27 -19.96 8.96
N LEU A 32 6.70 -19.90 10.22
CA LEU A 32 6.61 -18.68 11.00
C LEU A 32 7.50 -17.74 10.22
N ALA A 33 6.90 -16.95 9.34
CA ALA A 33 7.54 -15.79 8.78
C ALA A 33 8.19 -15.09 9.97
N GLY A 34 9.51 -15.04 10.00
CA GLY A 34 10.23 -14.45 11.12
C GLY A 34 9.78 -13.01 11.24
N THR A 35 8.85 -12.73 12.16
CA THR A 35 8.49 -11.36 12.45
C THR A 35 9.66 -10.80 13.23
N PHE A 36 10.54 -10.06 12.55
CA PHE A 36 11.45 -9.17 13.25
C PHE A 36 10.59 -8.09 13.90
N GLY A 37 10.72 -7.94 15.22
CA GLY A 37 10.00 -6.93 16.00
C GLY A 37 8.78 -7.45 16.76
N LYS A 38 8.06 -6.51 17.40
CA LYS A 38 6.88 -6.77 18.22
C LYS A 38 5.62 -6.73 17.36
N VAL A 39 4.82 -7.79 17.39
CA VAL A 39 3.49 -7.79 16.77
C VAL A 39 2.50 -7.10 17.71
N VAL A 40 1.83 -6.07 17.21
CA VAL A 40 0.77 -5.35 17.92
C VAL A 40 -0.57 -5.71 17.29
N SER A 41 -1.48 -6.27 18.10
CA SER A 41 -2.84 -6.55 17.64
C SER A 41 -3.68 -5.27 17.66
N ILE A 42 -4.21 -4.89 16.50
CA ILE A 42 -5.06 -3.71 16.33
C ILE A 42 -6.56 -4.04 16.24
N GLY A 43 -6.94 -5.33 16.27
CA GLY A 43 -8.34 -5.76 16.21
C GLY A 43 -9.04 -5.35 14.90
N GLY A 44 -8.53 -5.83 13.76
CA GLY A 44 -9.08 -5.59 12.42
C GLY A 44 -8.01 -5.69 11.34
N GLN A 45 -8.29 -5.19 10.14
CA GLN A 45 -7.36 -5.15 9.01
C GLN A 45 -6.84 -3.73 8.80
N GLY A 46 -5.52 -3.55 8.93
CA GLY A 46 -4.86 -2.29 8.58
C GLY A 46 -4.78 -2.12 7.07
N ALA A 47 -5.22 -0.99 6.55
CA ALA A 47 -5.12 -0.65 5.13
C ALA A 47 -3.91 0.24 4.81
N ASP A 48 -3.58 1.17 5.72
CA ASP A 48 -2.51 2.15 5.56
C ASP A 48 -2.05 2.67 6.93
N LEU A 49 -0.89 3.33 6.99
CA LEU A 49 -0.35 3.91 8.21
C LEU A 49 0.42 5.22 7.96
N ALA A 50 0.48 6.07 8.98
CA ALA A 50 1.30 7.28 8.99
C ALA A 50 2.03 7.40 10.33
N LEU A 51 3.30 7.80 10.22
CA LEU A 51 4.19 8.01 11.35
C LEU A 51 4.14 9.46 11.82
N ASP A 52 3.89 9.64 13.11
CA ASP A 52 4.08 10.90 13.82
C ASP A 52 5.14 10.74 14.90
N GLU A 53 6.39 10.93 14.50
CA GLU A 53 7.54 10.87 15.43
C GLU A 53 7.44 11.91 16.55
N SER A 54 6.83 13.06 16.30
CA SER A 54 6.74 14.16 17.28
C SER A 54 5.82 13.81 18.44
N ARG A 55 4.73 13.10 18.15
CA ARG A 55 3.79 12.58 19.14
C ARG A 55 4.14 11.16 19.61
N GLY A 56 5.12 10.51 18.98
CA GLY A 56 5.55 9.15 19.29
C GLY A 56 4.48 8.10 18.96
N VAL A 57 3.68 8.34 17.91
CA VAL A 57 2.55 7.46 17.54
C VAL A 57 2.55 7.10 16.06
N LEU A 58 1.97 5.94 15.77
CA LEU A 58 1.55 5.51 14.44
C LEU A 58 0.03 5.63 14.35
N TYR A 59 -0.46 6.31 13.32
CA TYR A 59 -1.86 6.29 12.93
C TYR A 59 -2.07 5.14 11.95
N VAL A 60 -3.01 4.23 12.24
CA VAL A 60 -3.28 3.06 11.37
C VAL A 60 -4.73 3.08 10.92
N ALA A 61 -4.97 3.10 9.61
CA ALA A 61 -6.31 2.97 9.03
C ALA A 61 -6.82 1.54 9.24
N ASN A 62 -7.68 1.33 10.24
CA ASN A 62 -8.30 0.03 10.48
C ASN A 62 -9.59 -0.09 9.68
N PHE A 63 -9.46 -0.66 8.48
CA PHE A 63 -10.50 -0.74 7.46
C PHE A 63 -11.75 -1.45 7.97
N THR A 64 -11.60 -2.63 8.57
CA THR A 64 -12.74 -3.43 9.03
C THR A 64 -13.37 -2.91 10.31
N ALA A 65 -12.62 -2.13 11.10
CA ALA A 65 -13.10 -1.59 12.37
C ALA A 65 -13.58 -0.14 12.27
N ASN A 66 -13.57 0.46 11.07
CA ASN A 66 -14.10 1.79 10.77
C ASN A 66 -13.54 2.92 11.66
N ARG A 67 -12.25 2.85 11.98
CA ARG A 67 -11.56 3.83 12.84
C ARG A 67 -10.08 3.94 12.49
N ILE A 68 -9.42 4.97 13.00
CA ILE A 68 -7.96 5.08 12.99
C ILE A 68 -7.44 4.65 14.36
N GLU A 69 -6.56 3.65 14.38
CA GLU A 69 -5.85 3.30 15.61
C GLU A 69 -4.71 4.27 15.84
N VAL A 70 -4.51 4.63 17.10
CA VAL A 70 -3.36 5.42 17.54
C VAL A 70 -2.46 4.49 18.33
N VAL A 71 -1.36 4.06 17.73
CA VAL A 71 -0.44 3.08 18.33
C VAL A 71 0.79 3.80 18.84
N SER A 72 1.09 3.66 20.12
CA SER A 72 2.33 4.15 20.73
C SER A 72 3.54 3.42 20.14
N ILE A 73 4.54 4.17 19.68
CA ILE A 73 5.79 3.59 19.15
C ILE A 73 6.66 3.06 20.28
N ALA A 74 6.60 3.69 21.46
CA ALA A 74 7.47 3.36 22.59
C ALA A 74 7.20 1.95 23.13
N ASP A 75 5.93 1.55 23.21
CA ASP A 75 5.52 0.30 23.85
C ASP A 75 4.51 -0.51 23.03
N GLY A 76 4.10 -0.06 21.84
CA GLY A 76 3.12 -0.75 21.00
C GLY A 76 1.71 -0.80 21.59
N SER A 77 1.39 0.04 22.59
CA SER A 77 0.02 0.11 23.12
C SER A 77 -0.92 0.83 22.14
N VAL A 78 -2.12 0.30 21.97
CA VAL A 78 -3.20 0.97 21.21
C VAL A 78 -3.89 1.96 22.17
N GLN A 79 -3.76 3.25 21.88
CA GLN A 79 -4.38 4.34 22.61
C GLN A 79 -5.84 4.54 22.14
N THR A 80 -6.46 5.64 22.58
CA THR A 80 -7.81 6.01 22.12
C THR A 80 -7.83 6.22 20.61
N SER A 81 -8.58 5.37 19.91
CA SER A 81 -8.77 5.44 18.46
C SER A 81 -9.54 6.69 18.03
N LEU A 82 -9.34 7.12 16.79
CA LEU A 82 -10.06 8.24 16.18
C LEU A 82 -11.22 7.72 15.32
N ASN A 83 -12.45 8.13 15.65
CA ASN A 83 -13.61 7.80 14.82
C ASN A 83 -13.58 8.59 13.52
N VAL A 84 -13.82 7.89 12.43
CA VAL A 84 -13.89 8.42 11.06
C VAL A 84 -15.09 7.81 10.35
N ALA A 85 -15.33 8.20 9.09
CA ALA A 85 -16.30 7.49 8.26
C ALA A 85 -15.86 6.02 8.06
N SER A 86 -16.79 5.16 7.66
CA SER A 86 -16.51 3.74 7.46
C SER A 86 -15.44 3.49 6.39
N GLN A 87 -14.74 2.35 6.51
CA GLN A 87 -13.79 1.84 5.52
C GLN A 87 -12.66 2.83 5.16
N PRO A 88 -11.89 3.31 6.16
CA PRO A 88 -10.69 4.11 5.88
C PRO A 88 -9.71 3.29 5.05
N SER A 89 -9.27 3.82 3.90
CA SER A 89 -8.45 3.12 2.91
C SER A 89 -7.01 3.61 2.82
N SER A 90 -6.79 4.92 2.92
CA SER A 90 -5.46 5.54 2.93
C SER A 90 -5.48 6.76 3.84
N LEU A 91 -4.31 7.12 4.39
CA LEU A 91 -4.19 8.30 5.24
C LEU A 91 -2.84 8.99 5.07
N ALA A 92 -2.80 10.30 5.34
CA ALA A 92 -1.58 11.09 5.29
C ALA A 92 -1.56 12.13 6.40
N LEU A 93 -0.40 12.33 7.01
CA LEU A 93 -0.13 13.37 8.02
C LEU A 93 0.47 14.59 7.32
N SER A 94 -0.03 15.79 7.64
CA SER A 94 0.50 17.03 7.10
C SER A 94 1.94 17.30 7.59
N PRO A 95 2.76 18.05 6.85
CA PRO A 95 4.16 18.31 7.22
C PRO A 95 4.31 19.04 8.57
N ASP A 96 3.38 19.94 8.87
CA ASP A 96 3.28 20.64 10.16
C ASP A 96 2.71 19.77 11.29
N ARG A 97 2.33 18.52 10.98
CA ARG A 97 1.72 17.52 11.87
C ARG A 97 0.44 18.01 12.53
N ARG A 98 -0.25 18.98 11.93
CA ARG A 98 -1.52 19.49 12.44
C ARG A 98 -2.70 18.65 11.95
N PHE A 99 -2.68 18.22 10.71
CA PHE A 99 -3.80 17.59 10.05
C PHE A 99 -3.50 16.14 9.69
N LEU A 100 -4.46 15.26 9.95
CA LEU A 100 -4.51 13.91 9.41
C LEU A 100 -5.67 13.84 8.42
N VAL A 101 -5.38 13.49 7.17
CA VAL A 101 -6.39 13.30 6.13
C VAL A 101 -6.54 11.81 5.87
N VAL A 102 -7.78 11.35 5.81
CA VAL A 102 -8.15 9.94 5.66
C VAL A 102 -9.11 9.80 4.50
N THR A 103 -8.82 8.92 3.55
CA THR A 103 -9.73 8.59 2.47
C THR A 103 -10.58 7.37 2.83
N HIS A 104 -11.80 7.31 2.30
CA HIS A 104 -12.76 6.26 2.57
C HIS A 104 -13.26 5.63 1.27
N PHE A 105 -13.07 4.32 1.15
CA PHE A 105 -13.58 3.52 0.04
C PHE A 105 -14.91 2.91 0.46
N GLY A 106 -16.00 3.57 0.10
CA GLY A 106 -17.35 3.19 0.53
C GLY A 106 -17.88 1.96 -0.20
N ASN A 107 -17.38 0.79 0.15
CA ASN A 107 -17.85 -0.50 -0.36
C ASN A 107 -18.94 -1.07 0.54
N PHE A 108 -20.19 -0.68 0.31
CA PHE A 108 -21.31 -1.13 1.11
C PHE A 108 -22.12 -2.21 0.38
N ALA A 109 -22.51 -3.26 1.11
CA ALA A 109 -23.50 -4.22 0.64
C ALA A 109 -24.90 -3.59 0.64
N ALA A 110 -25.75 -4.02 -0.32
CA ALA A 110 -27.16 -3.63 -0.35
C ALA A 110 -27.84 -3.94 1.01
N PRO A 111 -28.72 -3.06 1.52
CA PRO A 111 -29.35 -1.91 0.85
C PRO A 111 -28.57 -0.58 0.97
N ASN A 112 -27.37 -0.57 1.57
CA ASN A 112 -26.59 0.65 1.74
C ASN A 112 -25.93 1.05 0.42
N ALA A 113 -25.93 2.34 0.11
CA ALA A 113 -25.28 2.87 -1.09
C ALA A 113 -23.78 3.13 -0.85
N PRO A 114 -22.90 2.84 -1.83
CA PRO A 114 -21.51 3.29 -1.84
C PRO A 114 -21.35 4.76 -1.47
N ARG A 115 -20.48 5.08 -0.51
CA ARG A 115 -20.16 6.46 -0.11
C ARG A 115 -18.66 6.66 0.02
N ASN A 116 -18.09 7.31 -0.98
CA ASN A 116 -16.69 7.73 -0.97
C ASN A 116 -16.58 9.03 -0.18
N ALA A 117 -15.56 9.14 0.65
CA ALA A 117 -15.36 10.32 1.47
C ALA A 117 -13.89 10.60 1.75
N LEU A 118 -13.65 11.82 2.21
CA LEU A 118 -12.39 12.30 2.75
C LEU A 118 -12.69 12.85 4.16
N THR A 119 -12.05 12.33 5.20
CA THR A 119 -12.13 12.88 6.55
C THR A 119 -10.86 13.65 6.86
N LEU A 120 -11.02 14.93 7.24
CA LEU A 120 -9.99 15.76 7.83
C LEU A 120 -10.11 15.68 9.36
N ILE A 121 -8.99 15.46 10.03
CA ILE A 121 -8.86 15.51 11.49
C ILE A 121 -7.80 16.56 11.82
N ASP A 122 -8.19 17.59 12.56
CA ASP A 122 -7.23 18.50 13.20
C ASP A 122 -6.76 17.85 14.51
N LEU A 123 -5.50 17.40 14.54
CA LEU A 123 -4.89 16.70 15.66
C LEU A 123 -4.60 17.61 16.86
N THR A 124 -4.69 18.93 16.69
CA THR A 124 -4.48 19.91 17.78
C THR A 124 -5.79 20.22 18.51
N THR A 125 -6.91 20.25 17.79
CA THR A 125 -8.24 20.56 18.35
C THR A 125 -9.13 19.32 18.49
N SER A 126 -8.72 18.17 17.93
CA SER A 126 -9.56 16.99 17.71
C SER A 126 -10.81 17.25 16.85
N GLY A 127 -10.86 18.39 16.15
CA GLY A 127 -11.94 18.72 15.21
C GLY A 127 -11.95 17.78 14.01
N ARG A 128 -13.14 17.45 13.50
CA ARG A 128 -13.32 16.52 12.37
C ARG A 128 -14.31 17.07 11.36
N GLN A 129 -13.97 16.91 10.09
CA GLN A 129 -14.82 17.27 8.96
C GLN A 129 -14.77 16.17 7.91
N THR A 130 -15.91 15.81 7.33
CA THR A 130 -16.00 14.80 6.28
C THR A 130 -16.56 15.41 5.01
N PHE A 131 -15.86 15.20 3.89
CA PHE A 131 -16.22 15.67 2.57
C PHE A 131 -16.60 14.47 1.70
N ALA A 132 -17.69 14.58 0.94
CA ALA A 132 -18.08 13.54 0.00
C ALA A 132 -17.19 13.59 -1.26
N LEU A 133 -16.76 12.43 -1.74
CA LEU A 133 -16.05 12.31 -3.01
C LEU A 133 -16.96 11.66 -4.05
N ALA A 134 -16.89 12.14 -5.30
CA ALA A 134 -17.65 11.56 -6.41
C ALA A 134 -17.10 10.20 -6.83
N LEU A 135 -15.77 10.06 -6.83
CA LEU A 135 -15.05 8.86 -7.25
C LEU A 135 -14.37 8.17 -6.07
N PRO A 136 -14.19 6.83 -6.12
CA PRO A 136 -13.48 6.12 -5.07
C PRO A 136 -12.03 6.59 -4.93
N PRO A 137 -11.59 6.99 -3.73
CA PRO A 137 -10.20 7.37 -3.49
C PRO A 137 -9.31 6.14 -3.36
N LEU A 138 -8.09 6.25 -3.89
CA LEU A 138 -7.09 5.20 -3.96
C LEU A 138 -5.84 5.51 -3.13
N GLY A 139 -5.52 6.80 -2.94
CA GLY A 139 -4.40 7.22 -2.11
C GLY A 139 -4.43 8.70 -1.82
N VAL A 140 -3.74 9.12 -0.77
CA VAL A 140 -3.53 10.52 -0.40
C VAL A 140 -2.10 10.77 0.06
N ALA A 141 -1.51 11.91 -0.30
CA ALA A 141 -0.21 12.34 0.20
C ALA A 141 -0.15 13.86 0.30
N PHE A 142 0.60 14.38 1.26
CA PHE A 142 0.80 15.82 1.44
C PHE A 142 2.02 16.34 0.67
N GLY A 143 1.88 17.52 0.09
CA GLY A 143 2.99 18.37 -0.33
C GLY A 143 3.52 19.20 0.83
N ASN A 144 4.72 19.75 0.67
CA ASN A 144 5.32 20.67 1.65
C ASN A 144 4.63 22.04 1.72
N ASP A 145 3.73 22.33 0.77
CA ASP A 145 2.82 23.48 0.79
C ASP A 145 1.63 23.30 1.74
N GLY A 146 1.50 22.11 2.35
CA GLY A 146 0.40 21.78 3.26
C GLY A 146 -0.88 21.34 2.55
N LEU A 147 -0.87 21.23 1.21
CA LEU A 147 -2.00 20.68 0.45
C LEU A 147 -1.86 19.17 0.29
N ALA A 148 -2.99 18.46 0.25
CA ALA A 148 -3.01 17.02 0.04
C ALA A 148 -3.43 16.68 -1.40
N LEU A 149 -2.59 15.94 -2.12
CA LEU A 149 -2.96 15.31 -3.38
C LEU A 149 -3.74 14.02 -3.07
N VAL A 150 -4.99 13.96 -3.53
CA VAL A 150 -5.86 12.79 -3.43
C VAL A 150 -6.03 12.19 -4.81
N VAL A 151 -5.72 10.91 -4.95
CA VAL A 151 -5.88 10.15 -6.18
C VAL A 151 -7.15 9.34 -6.08
N THR A 152 -8.03 9.46 -7.08
CA THR A 152 -9.24 8.65 -7.21
C THR A 152 -9.15 7.72 -8.40
N THR A 153 -10.18 6.91 -8.64
CA THR A 153 -10.22 6.05 -9.82
C THR A 153 -10.14 6.82 -11.14
N GLY A 154 -10.52 8.10 -11.20
CA GLY A 154 -10.56 8.85 -12.47
C GLY A 154 -10.01 10.28 -12.42
N GLU A 155 -9.74 10.82 -11.23
CA GLU A 155 -9.33 12.21 -11.03
C GLU A 155 -8.20 12.34 -10.01
N PHE A 156 -7.36 13.34 -10.22
CA PHE A 156 -6.42 13.87 -9.24
C PHE A 156 -7.05 15.11 -8.62
N LEU A 157 -7.21 15.10 -7.31
CA LEU A 157 -7.81 16.18 -6.54
C LEU A 157 -6.75 16.80 -5.63
N LEU A 158 -6.78 18.11 -5.47
CA LEU A 158 -5.99 18.85 -4.49
C LEU A 158 -6.92 19.30 -3.36
N PHE A 159 -6.60 18.88 -2.14
CA PHE A 159 -7.36 19.21 -0.95
C PHE A 159 -6.60 20.20 -0.08
N ASP A 160 -7.25 21.31 0.25
CA ASP A 160 -6.76 22.30 1.19
C ASP A 160 -7.35 22.01 2.59
N PRO A 161 -6.54 21.54 3.56
CA PRO A 161 -7.04 21.21 4.89
C PRO A 161 -7.35 22.46 5.74
N VAL A 162 -6.83 23.63 5.38
CA VAL A 162 -7.09 24.87 6.12
C VAL A 162 -8.42 25.47 5.68
N LEU A 163 -8.69 25.48 4.38
CA LEU A 163 -9.93 26.00 3.81
C LEU A 163 -11.04 24.95 3.73
N GLY A 164 -10.72 23.66 3.83
CA GLY A 164 -11.66 22.56 3.65
C GLY A 164 -12.19 22.46 2.22
N THR A 165 -11.38 22.81 1.22
CA THR A 165 -11.79 22.84 -0.18
C THR A 165 -11.15 21.70 -0.97
N VAL A 166 -11.91 21.11 -1.89
CA VAL A 166 -11.44 20.07 -2.81
C VAL A 166 -11.51 20.62 -4.23
N GLN A 167 -10.37 20.64 -4.93
CA GLN A 167 -10.27 21.11 -6.32
C GLN A 167 -9.79 19.97 -7.23
N ALA A 168 -10.45 19.77 -8.37
CA ALA A 168 -9.93 18.87 -9.40
C ALA A 168 -8.70 19.50 -10.09
N LEU A 169 -7.61 18.74 -10.15
CA LEU A 169 -6.35 19.15 -10.76
C LEU A 169 -6.27 18.68 -12.22
N ASP A 170 -6.47 17.38 -12.46
CA ASP A 170 -6.55 16.78 -13.79
C ASP A 170 -7.27 15.42 -13.70
N THR A 171 -7.61 14.84 -14.85
CA THR A 171 -8.19 13.49 -14.92
C THR A 171 -7.11 12.45 -15.21
N VAL A 172 -7.31 11.22 -14.74
CA VAL A 172 -6.46 10.07 -15.08
C VAL A 172 -6.43 9.85 -16.59
N ALA A 173 -7.57 10.07 -17.27
CA ALA A 173 -7.67 10.04 -18.73
C ALA A 173 -6.71 11.03 -19.40
N ASN A 174 -6.74 12.30 -18.99
CA ASN A 174 -5.93 13.36 -19.56
C ASN A 174 -4.43 13.15 -19.29
N VAL A 175 -4.09 12.75 -18.06
CA VAL A 175 -2.69 12.45 -17.69
C VAL A 175 -2.18 11.28 -18.52
N SER A 176 -2.98 10.22 -18.70
CA SER A 176 -2.62 9.07 -19.53
C SER A 176 -2.49 9.44 -21.01
N ALA A 177 -3.39 10.27 -21.54
CA ALA A 177 -3.39 10.71 -22.94
C ALA A 177 -2.12 11.49 -23.31
N LYS A 178 -1.54 12.24 -22.36
CA LYS A 178 -0.27 12.97 -22.55
C LYS A 178 0.95 12.05 -22.70
N THR A 179 0.81 10.75 -22.42
CA THR A 179 1.92 9.79 -22.39
C THR A 179 1.99 8.86 -23.60
N LEU A 180 0.90 8.69 -24.34
CA LEU A 180 0.79 7.71 -25.43
C LEU A 180 0.87 8.40 -26.80
N PRO A 181 1.78 7.98 -27.70
CA PRO A 181 1.84 8.45 -29.10
C PRO A 181 0.62 8.05 -29.94
N GLN A 182 -0.13 7.04 -29.50
CA GLN A 182 -1.31 6.51 -30.16
C GLN A 182 -2.54 6.73 -29.25
N PRO A 183 -3.72 7.07 -29.80
CA PRO A 183 -4.95 7.13 -29.02
C PRO A 183 -5.14 5.82 -28.24
N ALA A 184 -5.44 5.93 -26.95
CA ALA A 184 -5.70 4.77 -26.11
C ALA A 184 -6.91 3.99 -26.69
N ASN A 185 -6.66 2.81 -27.24
CA ASN A 185 -7.71 1.92 -27.69
C ASN A 185 -8.55 1.48 -26.48
N ASN A 186 -9.77 2.02 -26.34
CA ASN A 186 -10.92 1.47 -25.59
C ASN A 186 -10.71 0.93 -24.15
N TYR A 187 -9.64 1.28 -23.42
CA TYR A 187 -9.56 0.99 -21.99
C TYR A 187 -10.37 2.03 -21.21
N PRO A 188 -11.20 1.62 -20.23
CA PRO A 188 -11.87 2.58 -19.37
C PRO A 188 -10.78 3.45 -18.71
N PRO A 189 -10.95 4.79 -18.66
CA PRO A 189 -9.93 5.69 -18.12
C PRO A 189 -9.71 5.55 -16.61
N GLN A 190 -10.41 4.61 -15.98
CA GLN A 190 -10.40 4.40 -14.55
C GLN A 190 -9.29 3.44 -14.13
N ILE A 191 -8.58 3.80 -13.07
CA ILE A 191 -7.64 2.93 -12.37
C ILE A 191 -8.35 2.23 -11.21
N VAL A 192 -7.97 0.99 -10.93
CA VAL A 192 -8.60 0.18 -9.87
C VAL A 192 -7.81 0.19 -8.57
N ALA A 193 -6.51 0.51 -8.63
CA ALA A 193 -5.70 0.78 -7.45
C ALA A 193 -4.55 1.75 -7.76
N ALA A 194 -4.11 2.45 -6.73
CA ALA A 194 -2.97 3.34 -6.78
C ALA A 194 -2.19 3.25 -5.47
N SER A 195 -0.91 3.59 -5.53
CA SER A 195 -0.11 3.86 -4.35
C SER A 195 0.70 5.11 -4.59
N ILE A 196 0.84 5.91 -3.53
CA ILE A 196 1.32 7.28 -3.60
C ILE A 196 2.25 7.57 -2.44
N VAL A 197 3.31 8.36 -2.68
CA VAL A 197 4.26 8.74 -1.64
C VAL A 197 4.83 10.13 -1.93
N ALA A 198 5.00 10.93 -0.89
CA ALA A 198 5.73 12.20 -0.97
C ALA A 198 7.24 11.96 -0.82
N SER A 199 8.05 12.74 -1.53
CA SER A 199 9.47 12.92 -1.24
C SER A 199 9.67 13.51 0.16
N GLY A 200 10.83 13.27 0.78
CA GLY A 200 11.08 13.74 2.15
C GLY A 200 11.12 15.27 2.30
N ASP A 201 11.49 16.00 1.25
CA ASP A 201 11.39 17.47 1.18
C ASP A 201 9.96 17.95 0.86
N GLY A 202 9.05 17.02 0.54
CA GLY A 202 7.66 17.23 0.18
C GLY A 202 7.44 18.03 -1.10
N ARG A 203 8.45 18.23 -1.96
CA ARG A 203 8.32 19.01 -3.21
C ARG A 203 7.75 18.19 -4.36
N ARG A 204 7.85 16.87 -4.25
CA ARG A 204 7.31 15.92 -5.24
C ARG A 204 6.48 14.84 -4.57
N ILE A 205 5.40 14.46 -5.24
CA ILE A 205 4.59 13.29 -4.90
C ILE A 205 4.61 12.35 -6.09
N PHE A 206 4.96 11.11 -5.85
CA PHE A 206 5.03 10.06 -6.86
C PHE A 206 3.89 9.09 -6.66
N GLY A 207 3.42 8.48 -7.74
CA GLY A 207 2.50 7.36 -7.62
C GLY A 207 2.57 6.37 -8.77
N VAL A 208 2.11 5.17 -8.46
CA VAL A 208 1.99 4.05 -9.39
C VAL A 208 0.54 3.62 -9.46
N THR A 209 0.03 3.45 -10.67
CA THR A 209 -1.32 2.94 -10.96
C THR A 209 -1.22 1.71 -11.86
N ASP A 210 -2.34 1.15 -12.29
CA ASP A 210 -2.37 0.05 -13.27
C ASP A 210 -1.77 0.39 -14.64
N THR A 211 -1.77 1.67 -15.00
CA THR A 211 -1.54 2.12 -16.39
C THR A 211 -0.45 3.17 -16.52
N ILE A 212 -0.25 3.97 -15.46
CA ILE A 212 0.68 5.09 -15.48
C ILE A 212 1.48 5.16 -14.18
N LEU A 213 2.72 5.59 -14.31
CA LEU A 213 3.44 6.25 -13.23
C LEU A 213 3.10 7.74 -13.31
N PHE A 214 2.97 8.43 -12.19
CA PHE A 214 2.78 9.88 -12.20
C PHE A 214 3.68 10.58 -11.21
N THR A 215 3.95 11.85 -11.50
CA THR A 215 4.67 12.77 -10.62
C THR A 215 3.90 14.07 -10.53
N TYR A 216 3.68 14.52 -9.31
CA TYR A 216 3.16 15.84 -8.98
C TYR A 216 4.27 16.69 -8.37
N GLU A 217 4.52 17.85 -8.97
CA GLU A 217 5.44 18.88 -8.50
C GLU A 217 4.66 19.96 -7.76
N VAL A 218 5.00 20.17 -6.49
CA VAL A 218 4.22 21.01 -5.57
C VAL A 218 4.34 22.50 -5.94
N ASP A 219 5.57 23.01 -6.10
CA ASP A 219 5.82 24.44 -6.37
C ASP A 219 5.08 24.94 -7.63
N GLY A 220 5.12 24.15 -8.70
CA GLY A 220 4.48 24.46 -9.98
C GLY A 220 3.05 23.92 -10.12
N ARG A 221 2.57 23.18 -9.11
CA ARG A 221 1.31 22.40 -9.14
C ARG A 221 1.14 21.60 -10.43
N ARG A 222 2.25 21.03 -10.91
CA ARG A 222 2.30 20.40 -12.22
C ARG A 222 2.21 18.89 -12.05
N LEU A 223 1.27 18.28 -12.76
CA LEU A 223 1.08 16.84 -12.78
C LEU A 223 1.39 16.30 -14.17
N TRP A 224 2.20 15.25 -14.23
CA TRP A 224 2.45 14.51 -15.46
C TRP A 224 2.53 13.02 -15.19
N GLY A 225 2.20 12.24 -16.22
CA GLY A 225 2.29 10.79 -16.21
C GLY A 225 3.43 10.31 -17.08
N THR A 226 3.79 9.04 -16.92
CA THR A 226 4.54 8.24 -17.88
C THR A 226 3.85 6.89 -17.98
N GLY A 227 3.38 6.53 -19.18
CA GLY A 227 2.85 5.20 -19.43
C GLY A 227 3.97 4.16 -19.34
N TYR A 228 3.66 2.98 -18.82
CA TYR A 228 4.63 1.88 -18.75
C TYR A 228 3.98 0.57 -19.15
N THR A 229 4.80 -0.34 -19.68
CA THR A 229 4.44 -1.75 -19.84
C THR A 229 5.51 -2.57 -19.14
N SER A 230 5.13 -3.66 -18.48
CA SER A 230 6.05 -4.45 -17.68
C SER A 230 5.72 -5.94 -17.79
N SER A 231 6.75 -6.76 -17.90
CA SER A 231 6.67 -8.22 -17.81
C SER A 231 7.88 -8.72 -17.01
N PRO A 232 7.70 -9.29 -15.80
CA PRO A 232 6.43 -9.50 -15.09
C PRO A 232 5.71 -8.18 -14.77
N PRO A 233 4.42 -8.18 -14.37
CA PRO A 233 3.78 -6.96 -13.88
C PRO A 233 4.66 -6.27 -12.83
N LEU A 234 4.73 -4.94 -12.86
CA LEU A 234 5.33 -4.16 -11.78
C LEU A 234 4.79 -4.73 -10.46
N GLY A 235 5.70 -5.16 -9.57
CA GLY A 235 5.44 -6.05 -8.43
C GLY A 235 4.43 -5.51 -7.40
N PRO A 236 4.52 -5.84 -6.08
CA PRO A 236 3.61 -5.23 -5.12
C PRO A 236 3.62 -3.71 -5.32
N ARG A 237 2.44 -3.06 -5.26
CA ARG A 237 2.30 -1.61 -5.53
C ARG A 237 2.94 -0.75 -4.43
N ALA A 238 4.03 -1.20 -3.84
CA ALA A 238 4.87 -0.39 -3.00
C ALA A 238 5.56 0.67 -3.86
N ILE A 239 5.50 1.90 -3.39
CA ILE A 239 6.25 3.02 -3.93
C ILE A 239 7.04 3.67 -2.81
N SER A 240 8.27 4.08 -3.09
CA SER A 240 9.08 4.85 -2.15
C SER A 240 9.89 5.91 -2.87
N ALA A 241 10.18 7.00 -2.17
CA ALA A 241 10.92 8.13 -2.70
C ALA A 241 12.02 8.57 -1.71
N PRO A 242 13.18 9.02 -2.20
CA PRO A 242 14.23 9.61 -1.38
C PRO A 242 13.83 11.01 -0.89
N ALA A 243 14.63 11.53 0.05
CA ALA A 243 14.39 12.85 0.65
C ALA A 243 14.39 13.99 -0.38
N ASP A 244 15.28 13.93 -1.38
CA ASP A 244 15.44 14.96 -2.41
C ASP A 244 14.48 14.81 -3.61
N GLY A 245 13.67 13.74 -3.62
CA GLY A 245 12.76 13.42 -4.72
C GLY A 245 13.46 13.24 -6.07
N SER A 246 14.74 12.89 -6.13
CA SER A 246 15.50 12.76 -7.38
C SER A 246 15.09 11.55 -8.24
N TYR A 247 14.61 10.48 -7.61
CA TYR A 247 14.08 9.26 -8.23
C TYR A 247 12.95 8.68 -7.37
N TYR A 248 12.34 7.58 -7.78
CA TYR A 248 11.42 6.79 -6.96
C TYR A 248 11.48 5.31 -7.34
N LEU A 249 11.19 4.44 -6.37
CA LEU A 249 11.02 3.01 -6.60
C LEU A 249 9.54 2.72 -6.76
N ALA A 250 9.15 1.99 -7.79
CA ALA A 250 7.80 1.47 -7.96
C ALA A 250 7.89 -0.03 -8.30
N GLY A 251 7.35 -0.86 -7.40
CA GLY A 251 7.52 -2.31 -7.49
C GLY A 251 8.99 -2.71 -7.48
N TRP A 252 9.44 -3.39 -8.53
CA TRP A 252 10.82 -3.87 -8.67
C TRP A 252 11.72 -2.94 -9.52
N ALA A 253 11.24 -1.76 -9.92
CA ALA A 253 11.97 -0.84 -10.78
C ALA A 253 12.16 0.55 -10.15
N MET A 254 13.28 1.19 -10.50
CA MET A 254 13.63 2.55 -10.13
C MET A 254 13.47 3.48 -11.32
N PHE A 255 12.85 4.64 -11.10
CA PHE A 255 12.55 5.62 -12.13
C PHE A 255 13.02 7.02 -11.72
N ASP A 256 13.43 7.81 -12.68
CA ASP A 256 13.65 9.25 -12.55
C ASP A 256 12.80 10.01 -13.59
N ASN A 257 13.00 11.33 -13.70
CA ASN A 257 12.27 12.15 -14.68
C ASN A 257 12.57 11.80 -16.15
N ARG A 258 13.59 10.98 -16.44
CA ARG A 258 13.96 10.51 -17.78
C ARG A 258 13.43 9.11 -18.07
N GLY A 259 12.89 8.42 -17.07
CA GLY A 259 12.28 7.11 -17.20
C GLY A 259 12.95 6.08 -16.31
N LEU A 260 13.04 4.85 -16.79
CA LEU A 260 13.65 3.74 -16.05
C LEU A 260 15.14 4.00 -15.82
N LEU A 261 15.57 3.95 -14.56
CA LEU A 261 16.96 4.12 -14.15
C LEU A 261 17.62 2.77 -13.82
N ALA A 262 16.92 1.87 -13.11
CA ALA A 262 17.42 0.56 -12.74
C ALA A 262 16.29 -0.43 -12.43
N GLN A 263 16.60 -1.73 -12.38
CA GLN A 263 15.66 -2.80 -12.03
C GLN A 263 16.30 -3.76 -11.02
N PHE A 264 15.52 -4.25 -10.06
CA PHE A 264 15.94 -5.36 -9.22
C PHE A 264 15.96 -6.66 -10.03
N PRO A 265 16.99 -7.51 -9.88
CA PRO A 265 17.04 -8.81 -10.54
C PRO A 265 15.93 -9.73 -10.01
N ASP A 266 15.59 -10.75 -10.81
CA ASP A 266 14.59 -11.78 -10.49
C ASP A 266 13.22 -11.27 -10.00
N PRO A 267 12.59 -10.29 -10.70
CA PRO A 267 11.33 -9.68 -10.27
C PRO A 267 10.14 -10.65 -10.25
N ALA A 268 10.26 -11.82 -10.86
CA ALA A 268 9.26 -12.89 -10.83
C ALA A 268 9.31 -13.73 -9.55
N GLY A 269 10.31 -13.55 -8.68
CA GLY A 269 10.45 -14.33 -7.43
C GLY A 269 10.76 -15.81 -7.66
N THR A 270 11.26 -16.19 -8.84
CA THR A 270 11.68 -17.55 -9.17
C THR A 270 13.01 -17.88 -8.47
N LEU A 271 12.97 -18.05 -7.15
CA LEU A 271 14.10 -18.46 -6.30
C LEU A 271 14.53 -19.94 -6.51
N ASN A 272 13.91 -20.67 -7.45
CA ASN A 272 14.16 -22.09 -7.69
C ASN A 272 15.10 -22.40 -8.87
N VAL A 273 15.80 -21.41 -9.44
CA VAL A 273 16.84 -21.69 -10.44
C VAL A 273 18.16 -21.15 -9.91
N GLY A 274 18.90 -22.02 -9.22
CA GLY A 274 20.33 -21.78 -9.02
C GLY A 274 20.97 -21.66 -10.40
N ARG A 275 21.39 -20.45 -10.78
CA ARG A 275 22.28 -20.29 -11.92
C ARG A 275 23.67 -20.73 -11.46
N SER A 276 24.15 -21.87 -11.95
CA SER A 276 25.58 -22.10 -12.00
C SER A 276 26.13 -21.13 -13.03
N GLU A 277 26.92 -20.17 -12.57
CA GLU A 277 27.90 -19.55 -13.43
C GLU A 277 28.88 -20.65 -13.86
N GLU A 278 28.97 -20.90 -15.15
CA GLU A 278 30.14 -21.55 -15.73
C GLU A 278 30.57 -20.71 -16.95
N HIS A 279 31.90 -20.61 -17.07
CA HIS A 279 32.72 -19.69 -17.86
C HIS A 279 32.35 -19.51 -19.34
#